data_AF-A0A920G7L4-F1
#
_entry.id   AF-A0A920G7L4-F1
#
_cell.length_a   1.000
_cell.length_b   1.000
_cell.length_c   1.000
_cell.angle_alpha   90.00
_cell.angle_beta   90.00
_cell.angle_gamma   90.00
#
_symmetry.space_group_name_H-M   'P 1'
#
loop_
_entity.id
_entity.type
_entity.pdbx_description
1 polymer ?
#
loop_
_entity_poly.entity_id
_entity_poly.type
_entity_poly.pdbx_seq_one_letter_code
_entity_poly.pdbx_strand_id
1 'polypeptide(L)'
;MIKLEELHPEFKSASSPSVKVGGKITKDFNTFDHNVPMLSLSNTYSNQDLLDFDKRVKKNLNIEEVEYLCELKYDGVALSIFYENGLFKRALTRGDGEKGDDISNNVITIKTLPLKLSESVDLEVRGEAFISKSNFMMLK
;
A
#
# COMPACT_ATOMS: atom_id res chain seq x y z
N MET A 1 -24.99 1.93 14.18
CA MET A 1 -23.57 1.73 14.51
C MET A 1 -22.91 3.03 14.94
N ILE A 2 -22.69 4.01 14.05
CA ILE A 2 -22.08 5.32 14.41
C ILE A 2 -22.79 5.98 15.60
N LYS A 3 -24.12 6.15 15.52
CA LYS A 3 -24.94 6.70 16.62
C LYS A 3 -24.80 5.94 17.95
N LEU A 4 -24.50 4.64 17.91
CA LEU A 4 -24.36 3.82 19.10
C LEU A 4 -22.98 4.04 19.75
N GLU A 5 -21.92 4.14 18.95
CA GLU A 5 -20.58 4.47 19.42
C GLU A 5 -20.45 5.93 19.89
N GLU A 6 -21.28 6.84 19.37
CA GLU A 6 -21.40 8.21 19.88
C GLU A 6 -22.07 8.27 21.26
N LEU A 7 -23.08 7.42 21.49
CA LEU A 7 -23.77 7.30 22.78
C LEU A 7 -22.95 6.53 23.82
N HIS A 8 -22.05 5.64 23.37
CA HIS A 8 -21.16 4.83 24.20
C HIS A 8 -19.71 4.90 23.73
N PRO A 9 -19.00 6.02 23.98
CA PRO A 9 -17.61 6.20 23.54
C PRO A 9 -16.64 5.13 24.06
N GLU A 10 -16.94 4.51 25.20
CA GLU A 10 -16.16 3.43 25.82
C GLU A 10 -16.06 2.16 24.97
N PHE A 11 -17.01 1.93 24.05
CA PHE A 11 -17.01 0.78 23.14
C PHE A 11 -16.43 1.11 21.76
N LYS A 12 -16.00 2.36 21.54
CA LYS A 12 -15.41 2.75 20.25
C LYS A 12 -14.07 2.07 20.07
N SER A 13 -13.96 1.25 19.03
CA SER A 13 -12.73 0.53 18.68
C SER A 13 -12.01 1.18 17.50
N ALA A 14 -10.68 1.17 17.53
CA ALA A 14 -9.82 1.63 16.43
C ALA A 14 -10.03 0.83 15.13
N SER A 15 -10.54 -0.41 15.22
CA SER A 15 -10.84 -1.26 14.07
C SER A 15 -12.30 -1.17 13.60
N SER A 16 -13.11 -0.26 14.16
CA SER A 16 -14.52 -0.14 13.82
C SER A 16 -14.70 0.40 12.38
N PRO A 17 -15.62 -0.16 11.57
CA PRO A 17 -16.02 0.42 10.30
C PRO A 17 -16.36 1.92 10.31
N SER A 18 -16.81 2.47 11.44
CA SER A 18 -17.10 3.90 11.59
C SER A 18 -15.85 4.78 11.48
N VAL A 19 -14.66 4.22 11.76
CA VAL A 19 -13.38 4.92 11.69
C VAL A 19 -12.94 5.16 10.24
N LYS A 20 -13.47 4.39 9.28
CA LYS A 20 -13.17 4.56 7.84
C LYS A 20 -13.75 5.83 7.23
N VAL A 21 -14.58 6.57 7.95
CA VAL A 21 -15.08 7.86 7.49
C VAL A 21 -13.98 8.89 7.71
N GLY A 22 -13.28 9.25 6.64
CA GLY A 22 -12.17 10.21 6.67
C GLY A 22 -12.56 11.50 7.38
N GLY A 23 -11.68 11.97 8.27
CA GLY A 23 -11.86 13.20 9.04
C GLY A 23 -11.76 14.47 8.19
N LYS A 24 -11.46 15.60 8.84
CA LYS A 24 -11.24 16.87 8.13
C LYS A 24 -10.10 16.74 7.10
N ILE A 25 -10.27 17.39 5.96
CA ILE A 25 -9.25 17.49 4.90
C ILE A 25 -8.02 18.16 5.50
N THR A 26 -6.91 17.42 5.60
CA THR A 26 -5.60 17.95 5.99
C THR A 26 -4.79 18.21 4.74
N LYS A 27 -4.16 19.39 4.64
CA LYS A 27 -3.28 19.76 3.51
C LYS A 27 -1.80 19.54 3.81
N ASP A 28 -1.46 19.35 5.08
CA ASP A 28 -0.10 19.15 5.56
C ASP A 28 0.10 17.68 5.92
N PHE A 29 1.05 17.04 5.25
CA PHE A 29 1.43 15.66 5.51
C PHE A 29 2.79 15.64 6.21
N ASN A 30 2.88 14.88 7.30
CA ASN A 30 4.16 14.62 7.94
C ASN A 30 4.89 13.55 7.15
N THR A 31 6.19 13.74 6.93
CA THR A 31 7.03 12.77 6.23
C THR A 31 7.75 11.87 7.25
N PHE A 32 7.78 10.57 6.98
CA PHE A 32 8.46 9.57 7.80
C PHE A 32 9.37 8.68 6.95
N ASP A 33 10.40 8.12 7.58
CA ASP A 33 11.25 7.11 6.96
C ASP A 33 10.50 5.78 6.77
N HIS A 34 10.77 5.11 5.65
CA HIS A 34 10.40 3.72 5.44
C HIS A 34 11.37 2.81 6.21
N ASN A 35 10.87 1.70 6.77
CA ASN A 35 11.72 0.73 7.48
C ASN A 35 12.77 0.10 6.54
N VAL A 36 12.40 -0.10 5.29
CA VAL A 36 13.26 -0.60 4.21
C VAL A 36 13.05 0.30 2.99
N PRO A 37 14.09 0.72 2.25
CA PRO A 37 13.89 1.51 1.04
C PRO A 37 12.94 0.85 0.02
N MET A 38 12.05 1.65 -0.57
CA MET A 38 11.18 1.27 -1.68
C MET A 38 11.90 1.49 -3.02
N LEU A 39 12.52 0.43 -3.52
CA LEU A 39 13.22 0.42 -4.80
C LEU A 39 12.26 0.60 -5.99
N SER A 40 12.76 1.19 -7.07
CA SER A 40 12.07 1.21 -8.36
C SER A 40 12.41 -0.01 -9.19
N LEU A 41 11.49 -0.38 -10.09
CA LEU A 41 11.73 -1.42 -11.08
C LEU A 41 12.29 -0.80 -12.36
N SER A 42 13.24 -1.51 -12.98
CA SER A 42 13.69 -1.17 -14.33
C SER A 42 12.63 -1.59 -15.36
N ASN A 43 12.46 -0.78 -16.41
CA ASN A 43 11.52 -1.07 -17.49
C ASN A 43 12.19 -1.85 -18.63
N THR A 44 11.39 -2.63 -19.34
CA THR A 44 11.76 -3.34 -20.57
C THR A 44 10.73 -3.02 -21.64
N TYR A 45 11.16 -2.83 -22.89
CA TYR A 45 10.26 -2.45 -23.99
C TYR A 45 10.28 -3.44 -25.15
N SER A 46 11.14 -4.47 -25.07
CA SER A 46 11.24 -5.51 -26.08
C SER A 46 11.37 -6.90 -25.46
N ASN A 47 11.03 -7.92 -26.23
CA ASN A 47 11.28 -9.32 -25.85
C ASN A 47 12.78 -9.60 -25.68
N GLN A 48 13.64 -8.90 -26.42
CA GLN A 48 15.08 -9.06 -26.31
C GLN A 48 15.60 -8.57 -24.95
N ASP A 49 15.07 -7.45 -24.44
CA ASP A 49 15.42 -6.93 -23.11
C ASP A 49 15.11 -7.95 -22.00
N LEU A 50 13.98 -8.66 -22.13
CA LEU A 50 13.57 -9.72 -21.20
C LEU A 50 14.51 -10.92 -21.25
N LEU A 51 14.89 -11.37 -22.45
CA LEU A 51 15.87 -12.45 -22.62
C LEU A 51 17.24 -12.08 -22.04
N ASP A 52 17.66 -10.82 -22.20
CA ASP A 52 18.94 -10.36 -21.67
C ASP A 52 18.89 -10.13 -20.16
N PHE A 53 17.72 -9.78 -19.60
CA PHE A 53 17.48 -9.84 -18.16
C PHE A 53 17.60 -11.27 -17.62
N ASP A 54 16.93 -12.25 -18.23
CA ASP A 54 17.01 -13.67 -17.84
C ASP A 54 18.44 -14.19 -17.84
N LYS A 55 19.18 -13.96 -18.94
CA LYS A 55 20.62 -14.32 -19.04
C LYS A 55 21.45 -13.70 -17.91
N ARG A 56 21.19 -12.43 -17.57
CA ARG A 56 21.91 -11.73 -16.50
C ARG A 56 21.58 -12.33 -15.13
N VAL A 57 20.32 -12.67 -14.86
CA VAL A 57 19.92 -13.33 -13.60
C VAL A 57 20.59 -14.69 -13.47
N LYS A 58 20.48 -15.56 -14.49
CA LYS A 58 21.11 -16.89 -14.52
C LYS A 58 22.61 -16.83 -14.29
N LYS A 59 23.29 -15.91 -15.00
CA LYS A 59 24.73 -15.69 -14.83
C LYS A 59 25.09 -15.24 -13.42
N ASN A 60 24.34 -14.31 -12.83
CA ASN A 60 24.63 -13.77 -11.51
C ASN A 60 24.36 -14.76 -10.37
N LEU A 61 23.37 -15.64 -10.55
CA LEU A 61 22.99 -16.66 -9.57
C LEU A 61 23.71 -18.00 -9.79
N ASN A 62 24.40 -18.17 -10.93
CA ASN A 62 25.05 -19.42 -11.34
C ASN A 62 24.10 -20.62 -11.38
N ILE A 63 22.93 -20.43 -12.00
CA ILE A 63 21.88 -21.45 -12.20
C ILE A 63 21.36 -21.41 -13.63
N GLU A 64 20.87 -22.55 -14.11
CA GLU A 64 20.38 -22.73 -15.49
C GLU A 64 18.89 -22.40 -15.65
N GLU A 65 18.09 -22.65 -14.62
CA GLU A 65 16.64 -22.46 -14.62
C GLU A 65 16.22 -21.52 -13.49
N VAL A 66 15.36 -20.57 -13.81
CA VAL A 66 14.83 -19.57 -12.88
C VAL A 66 13.31 -19.58 -13.01
N GLU A 67 12.62 -19.69 -11.88
CA GLU A 67 11.18 -19.52 -11.82
C GLU A 67 10.85 -18.05 -11.57
N TYR A 68 9.92 -17.51 -12.36
CA TYR A 68 9.49 -16.12 -12.29
C TYR A 68 8.02 -16.03 -11.88
N LEU A 69 7.73 -15.20 -10.89
CA LEU A 69 6.37 -14.76 -10.60
C LEU A 69 6.04 -13.53 -11.45
N CYS A 70 5.04 -13.65 -12.31
CA CYS A 70 4.57 -12.54 -13.14
C CYS A 70 3.31 -11.92 -12.55
N GLU A 71 3.38 -10.66 -12.17
CA GLU A 71 2.25 -9.88 -11.66
C GLU A 71 1.84 -8.78 -12.63
N LEU A 72 0.57 -8.38 -12.59
CA LEU A 72 0.09 -7.23 -13.34
C LEU A 72 0.64 -5.94 -12.73
N LYS A 73 1.26 -5.12 -13.57
CA LYS A 73 1.67 -3.77 -13.17
C LYS A 73 0.46 -2.83 -13.22
N TYR A 74 -0.09 -2.50 -12.06
CA TYR A 74 -1.12 -1.47 -11.95
C TYR A 74 -0.52 -0.07 -12.16
N ASP A 75 -1.32 0.81 -12.77
CA ASP A 75 -0.99 2.22 -12.95
C ASP A 75 -1.73 3.03 -11.88
N GLY A 76 -1.04 3.34 -10.79
CA GLY A 76 -1.61 3.97 -9.63
C GLY A 76 -0.56 4.71 -8.82
N VAL A 77 -0.70 4.63 -7.50
CA VAL A 77 0.26 5.19 -6.55
C VAL A 77 0.72 4.11 -5.58
N ALA A 78 2.02 3.86 -5.57
CA ALA A 78 2.66 2.97 -4.62
C ALA A 78 2.55 3.53 -3.19
N LEU A 79 2.18 2.67 -2.26
CA LEU A 79 2.01 2.98 -0.84
C LEU A 79 2.49 1.82 0.03
N SER A 80 2.84 2.16 1.27
CA SER A 80 3.21 1.22 2.31
C SER A 80 2.23 1.35 3.48
N ILE A 81 1.73 0.21 3.98
CA ILE A 81 0.77 0.14 5.08
C ILE A 81 1.40 -0.64 6.23
N PHE A 82 1.44 -0.01 7.39
CA PHE A 82 1.99 -0.59 8.61
C PHE A 82 0.84 -1.08 9.49
N TYR A 83 0.95 -2.34 9.90
CA TYR A 83 0.14 -2.95 10.93
C TYR A 83 1.01 -3.21 12.17
N GLU A 84 0.46 -2.93 13.34
CA GLU A 84 1.08 -3.20 14.64
C GLU A 84 0.09 -4.04 15.46
N ASN A 85 0.52 -5.20 15.94
CA ASN A 85 -0.34 -6.21 16.58
C ASN A 85 -1.59 -6.54 15.74
N GLY A 86 -1.43 -6.60 14.42
CA GLY A 86 -2.50 -6.84 13.47
C GLY A 86 -3.47 -5.66 13.28
N LEU A 87 -3.25 -4.49 13.88
CA LEU A 87 -4.11 -3.31 13.73
C LEU A 87 -3.45 -2.29 12.81
N PHE A 88 -4.26 -1.66 11.93
CA PHE A 88 -3.78 -0.60 11.07
C PHE A 88 -3.18 0.53 11.90
N LYS A 89 -1.92 0.87 11.61
CA LYS A 89 -1.17 1.89 12.36
C LYS A 89 -0.92 3.14 11.54
N ARG A 90 -0.41 2.99 10.32
CA ARG A 90 -0.02 4.09 9.44
C ARG A 90 -0.03 3.65 7.98
N ALA A 91 -0.22 4.59 7.05
CA ALA A 91 0.14 4.42 5.65
C ALA A 91 1.00 5.57 5.13
N LEU A 92 2.02 5.24 4.34
CA LEU A 92 2.95 6.18 3.72
C LEU A 92 2.86 6.12 2.20
N THR A 93 3.07 7.25 1.52
CA THR A 93 3.39 7.27 0.08
C THR A 93 4.79 6.69 -0.15
N ARG A 94 5.11 6.29 -1.39
CA ARG A 94 6.50 5.96 -1.74
C ARG A 94 7.47 7.12 -1.50
N GLY A 95 7.07 8.34 -1.85
CA GLY A 95 7.95 9.51 -1.87
C GLY A 95 9.20 9.30 -2.73
N ASP A 96 10.38 9.55 -2.17
CA ASP A 96 11.67 9.32 -2.84
C ASP A 96 12.12 7.85 -2.78
N GLY A 97 11.45 7.03 -1.97
CA GLY A 97 11.76 5.63 -1.72
C GLY A 97 12.42 5.39 -0.36
N GLU A 98 13.02 6.40 0.27
CA GLU A 98 13.52 6.32 1.65
C GLU A 98 12.53 6.94 2.63
N LYS A 99 11.84 8.00 2.21
CA LYS A 99 10.86 8.76 2.98
C LYS A 99 9.55 8.88 2.23
N GLY A 100 8.45 8.87 2.98
CA GLY A 100 7.09 8.95 2.48
C GLY A 100 6.19 9.82 3.34
N ASP A 101 5.15 10.37 2.73
CA ASP A 101 4.17 11.22 3.40
C ASP A 101 3.09 10.38 4.08
N ASP A 102 2.71 10.73 5.31
CA ASP A 102 1.67 10.05 6.08
C ASP A 102 0.28 10.34 5.53
N ILE A 103 -0.23 9.39 4.75
CA ILE A 103 -1.54 9.42 4.10
C ILE A 103 -2.57 8.55 4.82
N SER A 104 -2.38 8.25 6.11
CA SER A 104 -3.23 7.33 6.88
C SER A 104 -4.71 7.71 6.83
N ASN A 105 -5.02 9.00 6.93
CA ASN A 105 -6.39 9.51 6.87
C ASN A 105 -7.06 9.31 5.51
N ASN A 106 -6.28 9.24 4.43
CA ASN A 106 -6.78 8.98 3.09
C ASN A 106 -6.95 7.47 2.88
N VAL A 107 -5.93 6.70 3.26
CA VAL A 107 -5.88 5.25 3.07
C VAL A 107 -6.97 4.54 3.88
N ILE A 108 -7.28 5.01 5.09
CA ILE A 108 -8.36 4.43 5.93
C ILE A 108 -9.74 4.47 5.25
N THR A 109 -9.95 5.37 4.29
CA THR A 109 -11.20 5.49 3.54
C THR A 109 -11.35 4.44 2.42
N ILE A 110 -10.26 3.74 2.08
CA ILE A 110 -10.28 2.67 1.07
C ILE A 110 -11.13 1.52 1.60
N LYS A 111 -12.22 1.22 0.89
CA LYS A 111 -13.22 0.24 1.33
C LYS A 111 -12.62 -1.15 1.56
N THR A 112 -11.72 -1.58 0.69
CA THR A 112 -11.08 -2.89 0.71
C THR A 112 -9.95 -3.03 1.74
N LEU A 113 -9.48 -1.93 2.35
CA LEU A 113 -8.41 -1.98 3.34
C LEU A 113 -8.90 -2.61 4.66
N PRO A 114 -8.33 -3.71 5.16
CA PRO A 114 -8.65 -4.20 6.49
C PRO A 114 -8.03 -3.30 7.57
N LEU A 115 -8.81 -2.86 8.57
CA LEU A 115 -8.26 -2.14 9.74
C LEU A 115 -7.68 -3.08 10.80
N LYS A 116 -8.03 -4.36 10.71
CA LYS A 116 -7.53 -5.43 11.58
C LYS A 116 -7.29 -6.69 10.74
N LEU A 117 -6.13 -7.30 10.90
CA LEU A 117 -5.75 -8.58 10.31
C LEU A 117 -6.33 -9.74 11.13
N SER A 118 -6.37 -10.93 10.53
CA SER A 118 -6.78 -12.15 11.23
C SER A 118 -5.81 -12.56 12.34
N GLU A 119 -4.54 -12.20 12.19
CA GLU A 119 -3.45 -12.53 13.10
C GLU A 119 -2.86 -11.27 13.74
N SER A 120 -2.42 -11.38 14.99
CA SER A 120 -1.75 -10.29 15.71
C SER A 120 -0.27 -10.28 15.35
N VAL A 121 0.07 -9.60 14.27
CA VAL A 121 1.44 -9.52 13.71
C VAL A 121 1.81 -8.08 13.36
N ASP A 122 3.08 -7.74 13.51
CA ASP A 122 3.65 -6.49 13.00
C ASP A 122 4.08 -6.71 11.55
N LEU A 123 3.52 -5.93 10.62
CA LEU A 123 3.71 -6.15 9.19
C LEU A 123 3.69 -4.83 8.42
N GLU A 124 4.58 -4.73 7.44
CA GLU A 124 4.52 -3.72 6.38
C GLU A 124 3.99 -4.37 5.09
N VAL A 125 2.85 -3.91 4.60
CA VAL A 125 2.25 -4.34 3.34
C VAL A 125 2.45 -3.26 2.30
N ARG A 126 3.10 -3.60 1.18
CA ARG A 126 3.30 -2.70 0.05
C ARG A 126 2.34 -3.05 -1.08
N GLY A 127 1.81 -2.03 -1.74
CA GLY A 127 0.90 -2.21 -2.86
C GLY A 127 0.63 -0.92 -3.61
N GLU A 128 -0.30 -1.01 -4.54
CA GLU A 128 -0.70 0.09 -5.40
C GLU A 128 -2.15 0.51 -5.10
N ALA A 129 -2.38 1.77 -4.74
CA ALA A 129 -3.72 2.34 -4.82
C ALA A 129 -3.98 2.79 -6.25
N PHE A 130 -5.11 2.37 -6.81
CA PHE A 130 -5.55 2.79 -8.13
C PHE A 130 -7.05 3.07 -8.13
N ILE A 131 -7.50 3.78 -9.16
CA ILE A 131 -8.92 4.01 -9.43
C ILE A 131 -9.33 3.22 -10.67
N SER A 132 -10.45 2.50 -10.58
CA SER A 132 -10.98 1.81 -11.76
C SER A 132 -11.39 2.83 -12.82
N LYS A 133 -11.29 2.44 -14.09
CA LYS A 133 -11.69 3.31 -15.22
C LYS A 133 -13.12 3.83 -15.09
N SER A 134 -14.05 2.98 -14.61
CA SER A 134 -15.45 3.39 -14.39
C SER A 134 -15.58 4.47 -13.32
N ASN A 135 -14.90 4.31 -12.18
CA ASN A 135 -14.91 5.30 -11.10
C ASN A 135 -14.23 6.60 -11.53
N PHE A 136 -13.13 6.51 -12.29
CA PHE A 136 -12.44 7.68 -12.83
C PHE A 136 -13.36 8.51 -13.73
N MET A 137 -14.12 7.86 -14.62
CA MET A 137 -15.07 8.56 -15.51
C MET A 137 -16.25 9.22 -14.77
N MET A 138 -16.49 8.85 -13.51
CA MET A 138 -17.51 9.49 -12.66
C MET A 138 -16.97 10.73 -11.92
N LEU A 139 -15.65 10.92 -11.88
CA LEU A 139 -15.06 12.16 -11.36
C LEU A 139 -15.38 13.28 -12.34
N LYS A 140 -16.08 14.32 -11.85
CA LYS A 140 -16.40 15.53 -12.60
C LYS A 140 -15.29 16.55 -12.47
#